data_AF-B3C9B3-F1
#
_entry.id   AF-B3C9B3-F1
#
_cell.length_a   1.000
_cell.length_b   1.000
_cell.length_c   1.000
_cell.angle_alpha   90.00
_cell.angle_beta   90.00
_cell.angle_gamma   90.00
#
_symmetry.space_group_name_H-M   'P 1'
#
loop_
_entity.id
_entity.type
_entity.pdbx_description
1 polymer ?
#
loop_
_entity_poly.entity_id
_entity_poly.type
_entity_poly.pdbx_seq_one_letter_code
_entity_poly.pdbx_strand_id
1 'polypeptide(L)'
;MNKVEKISRLCMKEISRALIEMISEDSPYASKDMLCGARGAVFREIFIFHYPDFIGKVQELIPGVTKDEELLCMLVALGQSVEEIEKLFCLPAEQVYMFHKSVCWKMRLEGEKQLGDKLREILEE
;
A
#
# COMPACT_ATOMS: atom_id res chain seq x y z
N MET A 1 -31.70 9.40 3.10
CA MET A 1 -30.61 8.41 3.08
C MET A 1 -31.20 7.09 2.63
N ASN A 2 -30.87 6.66 1.41
CA ASN A 2 -31.47 5.48 0.78
C ASN A 2 -30.69 4.21 1.17
N LYS A 3 -31.32 3.03 1.00
CA LYS A 3 -30.76 1.73 1.43
C LYS A 3 -29.42 1.41 0.74
N VAL A 4 -29.26 1.90 -0.49
CA VAL A 4 -28.05 1.74 -1.30
C VAL A 4 -26.90 2.58 -0.73
N GLU A 5 -27.10 3.86 -0.41
CA GLU A 5 -26.08 4.70 0.25
C GLU A 5 -25.63 4.12 1.60
N LYS A 6 -26.56 3.53 2.36
CA LYS A 6 -26.26 2.90 3.65
C LYS A 6 -25.42 1.63 3.49
N ILE A 7 -25.73 0.80 2.48
CA ILE A 7 -24.94 -0.39 2.13
C ILE A 7 -23.56 0.02 1.63
N SER A 8 -23.47 0.99 0.72
CA SER A 8 -22.18 1.49 0.20
C SER A 8 -21.30 2.07 1.31
N ARG A 9 -21.86 2.79 2.29
CA ARG A 9 -21.10 3.29 3.45
C ARG A 9 -20.67 2.19 4.43
N LEU A 10 -21.51 1.17 4.64
CA LEU A 10 -21.17 0.03 5.49
C LEU A 10 -20.07 -0.82 4.84
N CYS A 11 -20.20 -1.13 3.55
CA CYS A 11 -19.18 -1.81 2.78
C CYS A 11 -17.87 -1.01 2.78
N MET A 12 -17.90 0.31 2.53
CA MET A 12 -16.68 1.11 2.60
C MET A 12 -16.01 1.04 3.98
N LYS A 13 -16.76 1.07 5.09
CA LYS A 13 -16.19 0.94 6.45
C LYS A 13 -15.63 -0.45 6.73
N GLU A 14 -16.28 -1.51 6.25
CA GLU A 14 -15.82 -2.89 6.42
C GLU A 14 -14.60 -3.20 5.55
N ILE A 15 -14.54 -2.65 4.34
CA ILE A 15 -13.42 -2.83 3.40
C ILE A 15 -12.21 -1.99 3.85
N SER A 16 -12.41 -0.77 4.37
CA SER A 16 -11.34 -0.01 5.05
C SER A 16 -10.84 -0.73 6.30
N ARG A 17 -11.73 -1.42 7.04
CA ARG A 17 -11.33 -2.24 8.19
C ARG A 17 -10.52 -3.45 7.74
N ALA A 18 -10.84 -4.09 6.63
CA ALA A 18 -10.08 -5.20 6.09
C ALA A 18 -8.66 -4.79 5.70
N LEU A 19 -8.45 -3.62 5.06
CA LEU A 19 -7.11 -3.09 4.80
C LEU A 19 -6.32 -2.90 6.08
N ILE A 20 -6.93 -2.25 7.08
CA ILE A 20 -6.30 -2.01 8.39
C ILE A 20 -5.96 -3.33 9.09
N GLU A 21 -6.88 -4.31 9.11
CA GLU A 21 -6.67 -5.62 9.71
C GLU A 21 -5.57 -6.43 8.99
N MET A 22 -5.33 -6.20 7.69
CA MET A 22 -4.29 -6.92 6.94
C MET A 22 -2.88 -6.37 7.18
N ILE A 23 -2.75 -5.08 7.53
CA ILE A 23 -1.46 -4.41 7.74
C ILE A 23 -1.14 -4.17 9.23
N SER A 24 -2.13 -4.25 10.12
CA SER A 24 -1.93 -4.04 11.56
C SER A 24 -1.18 -5.21 12.20
N GLU A 25 -0.07 -4.94 12.89
CA GLU A 25 0.73 -5.97 13.57
C GLU A 25 -0.04 -6.77 14.64
N ASP A 26 -1.04 -6.15 15.28
CA ASP A 26 -1.84 -6.74 16.36
C ASP A 26 -2.99 -7.62 15.83
N SER A 27 -3.20 -7.64 14.51
CA SER A 27 -4.28 -8.40 13.90
C SER A 27 -3.86 -9.86 13.67
N PRO A 28 -4.69 -10.85 14.07
CA PRO A 28 -4.47 -12.25 13.70
C PRO A 28 -4.60 -12.47 12.18
N TYR A 29 -5.15 -11.49 11.45
CA TYR A 29 -5.30 -11.49 10.00
C TYR A 29 -4.12 -10.83 9.28
N ALA A 30 -3.19 -10.21 10.01
CA ALA A 30 -1.98 -9.62 9.46
C ALA A 30 -1.23 -10.66 8.63
N SER A 31 -1.01 -10.36 7.35
CA SER A 31 -0.33 -11.30 6.48
C SER A 31 1.17 -11.05 6.51
N LYS A 32 1.88 -12.02 7.05
CA LYS A 32 3.28 -12.26 6.71
C LYS A 32 3.36 -12.74 5.25
N ASP A 33 4.38 -12.32 4.52
CA ASP A 33 4.65 -12.67 3.11
C ASP A 33 3.63 -12.12 2.08
N MET A 34 3.47 -10.79 2.06
CA MET A 34 2.64 -10.11 1.06
C MET A 34 3.27 -10.13 -0.36
N LEU A 35 4.55 -10.49 -0.51
CA LEU A 35 5.22 -10.50 -1.81
C LEU A 35 4.91 -11.75 -2.64
N CYS A 36 4.85 -12.94 -2.03
CA CYS A 36 4.63 -14.18 -2.80
C CYS A 36 3.33 -14.94 -2.42
N GLY A 37 2.48 -14.34 -1.60
CA GLY A 37 1.22 -14.94 -1.14
C GLY A 37 -0.06 -14.42 -1.82
N ALA A 38 -1.12 -15.24 -1.80
CA ALA A 38 -2.48 -14.86 -2.23
C ALA A 38 -3.02 -13.62 -1.48
N ARG A 39 -2.53 -13.36 -0.26
CA ARG A 39 -2.94 -12.20 0.53
C ARG A 39 -2.40 -10.87 0.00
N GLY A 40 -1.22 -10.84 -0.63
CA GLY A 40 -0.75 -9.64 -1.32
C GLY A 40 -1.65 -9.26 -2.50
N ALA A 41 -2.14 -10.26 -3.23
CA ALA A 41 -3.12 -10.06 -4.30
C ALA A 41 -4.47 -9.56 -3.76
N VAL A 42 -4.98 -10.16 -2.69
CA VAL A 42 -6.22 -9.72 -2.03
C VAL A 42 -6.08 -8.28 -1.51
N PHE A 43 -4.98 -7.95 -0.84
CA PHE A 43 -4.71 -6.59 -0.37
C PHE A 43 -4.74 -5.59 -1.54
N ARG A 44 -4.07 -5.92 -2.64
CA ARG A 44 -4.03 -5.08 -3.84
C ARG A 44 -5.42 -4.88 -4.43
N GLU A 45 -6.24 -5.91 -4.52
CA GLU A 45 -7.63 -5.80 -5.02
C GLU A 45 -8.46 -4.87 -4.14
N ILE A 46 -8.39 -5.05 -2.82
CA ILE A 46 -9.10 -4.23 -1.85
C ILE A 46 -8.59 -2.78 -1.90
N PHE A 47 -7.28 -2.57 -2.04
CA PHE A 47 -6.66 -1.25 -2.14
C PHE A 47 -7.12 -0.52 -3.41
N ILE A 48 -7.05 -1.18 -4.57
CA ILE A 48 -7.48 -0.60 -5.86
C ILE A 48 -8.97 -0.29 -5.86
N PHE A 49 -9.79 -1.10 -5.18
CA PHE A 49 -11.21 -0.80 -5.03
C PHE A 49 -11.45 0.54 -4.30
N HIS A 50 -10.61 0.88 -3.32
CA HIS A 50 -10.70 2.14 -2.58
C HIS A 50 -10.00 3.32 -3.27
N TYR A 51 -8.89 3.05 -3.96
CA TYR A 51 -8.02 4.04 -4.58
C TYR A 51 -7.75 3.65 -6.04
N PRO A 52 -8.78 3.71 -6.92
CA PRO A 52 -8.70 3.15 -8.27
C PRO A 52 -7.63 3.79 -9.15
N ASP A 53 -7.36 5.09 -8.95
CA ASP A 53 -6.42 5.85 -9.76
C ASP A 53 -4.97 5.79 -9.24
N PHE A 54 -4.77 5.31 -7.99
CA PHE A 54 -3.46 5.36 -7.33
C PHE A 54 -2.37 4.65 -8.14
N ILE A 55 -2.66 3.44 -8.63
CA ILE A 55 -1.67 2.66 -9.38
C ILE A 55 -1.37 3.30 -10.73
N GLY A 56 -2.37 3.86 -11.42
CA GLY A 56 -2.17 4.59 -12.67
C GLY A 56 -1.22 5.77 -12.45
N LYS A 57 -1.48 6.59 -11.43
CA LYS A 57 -0.62 7.74 -11.07
C LYS A 57 0.80 7.31 -10.68
N VAL A 58 0.96 6.21 -9.93
CA VAL A 58 2.29 5.66 -9.60
C VAL A 58 3.04 5.20 -10.85
N GLN A 59 2.35 4.54 -11.79
CA GLN A 59 2.95 4.09 -13.05
C GLN A 59 3.33 5.25 -13.98
N GLU A 60 2.58 6.36 -13.94
CA GLU A 60 2.93 7.60 -14.66
C GLU A 60 4.20 8.24 -14.10
N LEU A 61 4.34 8.26 -12.77
CA LEU A 61 5.52 8.79 -12.08
C LEU A 61 6.75 7.87 -12.22
N ILE A 62 6.52 6.56 -12.25
CA ILE A 62 7.56 5.54 -12.37
C ILE A 62 7.25 4.60 -13.55
N PRO A 63 7.68 4.96 -14.77
CA PRO A 63 7.58 4.07 -15.91
C PRO A 63 8.33 2.76 -15.65
N GLY A 64 7.62 1.62 -15.74
CA GLY A 64 8.19 0.29 -15.49
C GLY A 64 8.32 -0.09 -14.02
N VAL A 65 7.55 0.55 -13.12
CA VAL A 65 7.40 0.09 -11.74
C VAL A 65 7.00 -1.38 -11.69
N THR A 66 7.64 -2.15 -10.81
CA THR A 66 7.30 -3.56 -10.62
C THR A 66 6.09 -3.73 -9.72
N LYS A 67 5.44 -4.89 -9.75
CA LYS A 67 4.33 -5.18 -8.84
C LYS A 67 4.76 -5.08 -7.36
N ASP A 68 5.96 -5.54 -7.03
CA ASP A 68 6.46 -5.48 -5.66
C ASP A 68 6.69 -4.02 -5.21
N GLU A 69 7.19 -3.17 -6.10
CA GLU A 69 7.33 -1.74 -5.86
C GLU A 69 5.98 -1.03 -5.74
N GLU A 70 4.99 -1.39 -6.56
CA GLU A 70 3.62 -0.89 -6.41
C GLU A 70 3.04 -1.26 -5.05
N LEU A 71 3.25 -2.51 -4.60
CA LEU A 71 2.77 -2.97 -3.30
C LEU A 71 3.47 -2.21 -2.16
N LEU A 72 4.79 -1.97 -2.28
CA LEU A 72 5.51 -1.11 -1.36
C LEU A 72 4.88 0.30 -1.33
N CYS A 73 4.61 0.89 -2.50
CA CYS A 73 4.01 2.22 -2.58
C CYS A 73 2.64 2.27 -1.88
N MET A 74 1.80 1.24 -2.04
CA MET A 74 0.52 1.15 -1.34
C MET A 74 0.70 1.18 0.18
N LEU A 75 1.61 0.37 0.72
CA LEU A 75 1.85 0.27 2.17
C LEU A 75 2.43 1.58 2.74
N VAL A 76 3.38 2.20 2.02
CA VAL A 76 3.95 3.49 2.40
C VAL A 76 2.90 4.61 2.35
N ALA A 77 2.01 4.61 1.35
CA ALA A 77 0.92 5.58 1.27
C ALA A 77 -0.05 5.50 2.46
N LEU A 78 -0.31 4.27 2.94
CA LEU A 78 -1.09 4.01 4.15
C LEU A 78 -0.34 4.32 5.45
N GLY A 79 0.91 4.78 5.36
CA GLY A 79 1.70 5.23 6.50
C GLY A 79 2.42 4.12 7.26
N GLN A 80 2.61 2.95 6.65
CA GLN A 80 3.40 1.87 7.26
C GLN A 80 4.88 2.25 7.32
N SER A 81 5.54 1.94 8.44
CA SER A 81 6.97 2.12 8.63
C SER A 81 7.79 1.03 7.93
N VAL A 82 9.11 1.24 7.78
CA VAL A 82 10.01 0.24 7.18
C VAL A 82 9.99 -1.07 7.99
N GLU A 83 9.93 -0.98 9.32
CA GLU A 83 9.88 -2.12 10.24
C GLU A 83 8.56 -2.90 10.13
N GLU A 84 7.43 -2.20 9.97
CA GLU A 84 6.12 -2.82 9.73
C GLU A 84 6.12 -3.56 8.37
N ILE A 85 6.64 -2.90 7.33
CA ILE A 85 6.76 -3.48 5.98
C ILE A 85 7.70 -4.68 5.98
N GLU A 86 8.80 -4.66 6.74
CA GLU A 86 9.71 -5.79 6.93
C GLU A 86 8.95 -7.06 7.35
N LYS A 87 8.07 -6.92 8.35
CA LYS A 87 7.26 -8.02 8.86
C LYS A 87 6.23 -8.48 7.82
N LEU A 88 5.58 -7.55 7.13
CA LEU A 88 4.58 -7.84 6.10
C LEU A 88 5.20 -8.54 4.89
N PHE A 89 6.40 -8.14 4.47
CA PHE A 89 7.09 -8.74 3.33
C PHE A 89 7.88 -9.99 3.69
N CYS A 90 8.17 -10.21 4.98
CA CYS A 90 9.09 -11.26 5.44
C CYS A 90 10.46 -11.19 4.75
N LEU A 91 10.92 -9.98 4.49
CA LEU A 91 12.25 -9.68 4.00
C LEU A 91 13.08 -9.04 5.11
N PRO A 92 14.41 -9.11 5.08
CA PRO A 92 15.25 -8.31 5.97
C PRO A 92 15.06 -6.81 5.73
N ALA A 93 15.16 -5.99 6.78
CA ALA A 93 15.07 -4.52 6.70
C ALA A 93 15.96 -3.90 5.61
N GLU A 94 17.16 -4.45 5.40
CA GLU A 94 18.08 -4.02 4.33
C GLU A 94 17.44 -4.15 2.93
N GLN A 95 16.73 -5.25 2.66
CA GLN A 95 16.06 -5.43 1.38
C GLN A 95 14.89 -4.47 1.21
N VAL A 96 14.10 -4.25 2.28
CA VAL A 96 13.00 -3.27 2.26
C VAL A 96 13.55 -1.86 2.00
N TYR A 97 14.65 -1.50 2.65
CA TYR A 97 15.33 -0.23 2.43
C TYR A 97 15.84 -0.07 0.99
N MET A 98 16.33 -1.15 0.37
CA MET A 98 16.74 -1.15 -1.04
C MET A 98 15.54 -0.95 -1.98
N PHE A 99 14.39 -1.58 -1.71
CA PHE A 99 13.16 -1.30 -2.45
C PHE A 99 12.74 0.17 -2.30
N HIS A 100 12.76 0.69 -1.07
CA HIS A 100 12.41 2.08 -0.79
C HIS A 100 13.33 3.06 -1.54
N LYS A 101 14.64 2.81 -1.55
CA LYS A 101 15.62 3.58 -2.32
C LYS A 101 15.40 3.49 -3.82
N SER A 102 15.08 2.30 -4.35
CA SER A 102 14.76 2.12 -5.77
C SER A 102 13.60 3.02 -6.18
N VAL A 103 12.50 2.99 -5.41
CA VAL A 103 11.31 3.81 -5.68
C VAL A 103 11.62 5.30 -5.55
N CYS A 104 12.29 5.73 -4.48
CA CYS A 104 12.70 7.14 -4.32
C CYS A 104 13.54 7.62 -5.51
N TRP A 105 14.52 6.84 -5.94
CA TRP A 105 15.39 7.20 -7.06
C TRP A 105 14.61 7.31 -8.36
N LYS A 106 13.71 6.35 -8.64
CA LYS A 106 12.84 6.37 -9.82
C LYS A 106 11.90 7.58 -9.85
N MET A 107 11.36 7.97 -8.69
CA MET A 107 10.53 9.19 -8.53
C MET A 107 11.33 10.49 -8.45
N ARG A 108 12.68 10.43 -8.46
CA ARG A 108 13.57 11.59 -8.30
C ARG A 108 13.38 12.33 -6.97
N LEU A 109 13.15 11.58 -5.90
CA LEU A 109 13.02 12.09 -4.54
C LEU A 109 14.36 12.03 -3.81
N GLU A 110 14.61 13.01 -2.94
CA GLU A 110 15.86 13.16 -2.19
C GLU A 110 15.87 12.34 -0.87
N GLY A 111 14.71 11.83 -0.42
CA GLY A 111 14.65 11.05 0.82
C GLY A 111 13.30 10.38 1.10
N GLU A 112 13.29 9.51 2.11
CA GLU A 112 12.14 8.62 2.40
C GLU A 112 10.88 9.37 2.84
N LYS A 113 11.05 10.43 3.63
CA LYS A 113 9.93 11.27 4.07
C LYS A 113 9.16 11.84 2.87
N GLN A 114 9.88 12.23 1.81
CA GLN A 114 9.26 12.75 0.59
C GLN A 114 8.48 11.68 -0.17
N LEU A 115 8.87 10.39 -0.06
CA LEU A 115 8.12 9.31 -0.69
C LEU A 115 6.75 9.12 -0.03
N GLY A 116 6.73 9.05 1.31
CA GLY A 116 5.48 8.95 2.07
C GLY A 116 4.55 10.13 1.79
N ASP A 117 5.08 11.36 1.83
CA ASP A 117 4.31 12.57 1.56
C ASP A 117 3.75 12.58 0.13
N LYS A 118 4.58 12.21 -0.87
CA LYS A 118 4.15 12.19 -2.28
C LYS A 118 3.10 11.12 -2.57
N LEU A 119 3.27 9.92 -2.01
CA LEU A 119 2.32 8.83 -2.19
C LEU A 119 1.00 9.12 -1.47
N ARG A 120 1.04 9.80 -0.32
CA ARG A 120 -0.18 10.23 0.38
C ARG A 120 -0.95 11.28 -0.41
N GLU A 121 -0.27 12.23 -1.05
CA GLU A 121 -0.90 13.20 -1.96
C GLU A 121 -1.70 12.48 -3.06
N ILE A 122 -1.11 11.46 -3.70
CA ILE A 122 -1.77 10.64 -4.74
C ILE A 122 -3.02 9.93 -4.19
N LEU A 123 -2.98 9.50 -2.93
CA LEU A 123 -4.06 8.77 -2.26
C LEU A 123 -5.24 9.67 -1.86
N GLU A 124 -4.99 10.97 -1.65
CA GLU A 124 -5.97 11.97 -1.24
C GLU A 124 -6.59 12.78 -2.40
N GLU A 125 -6.04 12.67 -3.61
CA GLU A 125 -6.56 13.28 -4.87
C GLU A 125 -7.74 12.51 -5.48
#